data_AF-A0A6A5C080-F1
#
_entry.id   AF-A0A6A5C080-F1
#
_cell.length_a   1.000
_cell.length_b   1.000
_cell.length_c   1.000
_cell.angle_alpha   90.00
_cell.angle_beta   90.00
_cell.angle_gamma   90.00
#
_symmetry.space_group_name_H-M   'P 1'
#
loop_
_entity.id
_entity.type
_entity.pdbx_description
1 polymer ?
#
loop_
_entity_poly.entity_id
_entity_poly.type
_entity_poly.pdbx_seq_one_letter_code
_entity_poly.pdbx_strand_id
1 'polypeptide(L)'
;MLNTPSSSSSPSNTPTTTSSPQYCSDNEELEKALVNGNEAFSRKDYESALQLYEKALLLYQEHVNNHQGIAPMASPSFVATTLSSIVQYKIGLAYFYLERWEEAIPFFEKAIDYDPTGYANACTMLFNLLWKINSCVQAIITVHDFLNRFPKKEQAIQPILNNLKNSKHWYMDPRIRIVKLTEDNYCVQAVDDIPVEETIQVFDEDGHREEVKGVTIVKDSLLCTDQFITGTCTSDEETMVTMGITIKHLIQNYKKFQNVLRGLHPRKIEQAPVKFVEDWKKFFFEQLKLVKQNLGVREEFENLSLEEIEHLESDPQRLEEVLRMTMVIKLNGFVGGVYGLACMFNHSCEENCEKIDEKIVTTKNIKKGDYLCLNYMGFDDKLANRRKYLLEHFAFECECPRCQREIMAGESLIVDPEDDIMEDEEEIVVTEHDVQ
;
A
#
# COMPACT_ATOMS: atom_id res chain seq x y z
N MET A 1 -36.01 -32.37 80.12
CA MET A 1 -34.76 -33.10 79.83
C MET A 1 -34.00 -32.32 78.77
N LEU A 2 -32.78 -31.90 79.12
CA LEU A 2 -31.57 -31.64 78.33
C LEU A 2 -31.59 -30.88 76.98
N ASN A 3 -30.87 -29.75 77.02
CA ASN A 3 -29.84 -29.24 76.09
C ASN A 3 -30.16 -28.32 74.90
N THR A 4 -29.24 -27.34 74.78
CA THR A 4 -29.22 -26.02 74.13
C THR A 4 -28.31 -26.01 72.86
N PRO A 5 -27.85 -24.87 72.28
CA PRO A 5 -28.52 -24.04 71.25
C PRO A 5 -27.59 -23.70 70.03
N SER A 6 -28.06 -22.93 69.02
CA SER A 6 -27.31 -21.77 68.44
C SER A 6 -27.91 -21.16 67.15
N SER A 7 -27.55 -19.89 66.92
CA SER A 7 -27.66 -19.03 65.72
C SER A 7 -29.03 -18.37 65.44
N SER A 8 -29.17 -17.18 64.88
CA SER A 8 -28.33 -15.99 64.62
C SER A 8 -29.32 -14.88 64.20
N SER A 9 -29.03 -13.61 64.45
CA SER A 9 -29.86 -12.48 64.00
C SER A 9 -29.06 -11.52 63.12
N SER A 10 -29.61 -11.21 61.94
CA SER A 10 -29.19 -10.14 61.03
C SER A 10 -29.65 -8.77 61.56
N PRO A 11 -29.08 -7.63 61.12
CA PRO A 11 -29.66 -6.96 59.94
C PRO A 11 -28.75 -6.05 59.08
N SER A 12 -29.26 -5.79 57.86
CA SER A 12 -29.17 -4.61 56.98
C SER A 12 -27.82 -4.09 56.47
N ASN A 13 -27.60 -4.24 55.15
CA ASN A 13 -26.61 -3.49 54.37
C ASN A 13 -27.32 -2.60 53.33
N THR A 14 -27.09 -1.29 53.40
CA THR A 14 -27.18 -0.35 52.27
C THR A 14 -25.86 -0.39 51.48
N PRO A 15 -25.86 -0.38 50.14
CA PRO A 15 -24.62 -0.42 49.37
C PRO A 15 -24.01 0.99 49.22
N THR A 16 -22.88 1.21 49.89
CA THR A 16 -21.94 2.31 49.60
C THR A 16 -21.10 1.94 48.38
N THR A 17 -21.19 2.77 47.33
CA THR A 17 -20.28 2.78 46.18
C THR A 17 -18.90 3.25 46.59
N THR A 18 -17.92 2.33 46.62
CA THR A 18 -16.50 2.66 46.73
C THR A 18 -15.84 2.44 45.37
N SER A 19 -15.55 3.53 44.65
CA SER A 19 -14.53 3.52 43.59
C SER A 19 -13.17 3.32 44.25
N SER A 20 -12.37 2.37 43.76
CA SER A 20 -11.09 2.01 44.35
C SER A 20 -10.05 3.14 44.20
N PRO A 21 -9.14 3.35 45.18
CA PRO A 21 -8.10 4.40 45.15
C PRO A 21 -7.15 4.31 43.95
N GLN A 22 -6.94 3.11 43.41
CA GLN A 22 -6.05 2.82 42.28
C GLN A 22 -6.56 3.42 40.95
N TYR A 23 -7.88 3.48 40.78
CA TYR A 23 -8.50 4.03 39.55
C TYR A 23 -8.29 5.55 39.42
N CYS A 24 -8.11 6.26 40.55
CA CYS A 24 -7.93 7.70 40.57
C CYS A 24 -6.46 8.12 40.33
N SER A 25 -5.48 7.28 40.71
CA SER A 25 -4.05 7.60 40.59
C SER A 25 -3.51 7.47 39.18
N ASP A 26 -3.93 6.42 38.45
CA ASP A 26 -3.38 6.11 37.12
C ASP A 26 -3.78 7.15 36.07
N ASN A 27 -4.96 7.74 36.23
CA ASN A 27 -5.46 8.83 35.36
C ASN A 27 -4.76 10.17 35.66
N GLU A 28 -4.40 10.43 36.92
CA GLU A 28 -3.68 11.66 37.31
C GLU A 28 -2.24 11.69 36.76
N GLU A 29 -1.54 10.55 36.77
CA GLU A 29 -0.20 10.45 36.18
C GLU A 29 -0.20 10.61 34.66
N LEU A 30 -1.21 10.05 33.99
CA LEU A 30 -1.41 10.19 32.55
C LEU A 30 -1.66 11.64 32.16
N GLU A 31 -2.61 12.30 32.83
CA GLU A 31 -2.92 13.72 32.60
C GLU A 31 -1.70 14.61 32.84
N LYS A 32 -0.96 14.34 33.92
CA LYS A 32 0.27 15.08 34.24
C LYS A 32 1.35 14.90 33.17
N ALA A 33 1.54 13.68 32.66
CA ALA A 33 2.49 13.43 31.57
C ALA A 33 2.10 14.22 30.30
N LEU A 34 0.81 14.27 29.95
CA LEU A 34 0.32 15.04 28.81
C LEU A 34 0.46 16.56 28.98
N VAL A 35 0.17 17.09 30.17
CA VAL A 35 0.32 18.52 30.49
C VAL A 35 1.79 18.91 30.41
N ASN A 36 2.67 18.19 31.09
CA ASN A 36 4.11 18.46 31.06
C ASN A 36 4.68 18.33 29.64
N GLY A 37 4.20 17.34 28.87
CA GLY A 37 4.58 17.17 27.47
C GLY A 37 4.18 18.39 26.63
N ASN A 38 2.96 18.92 26.80
CA ASN A 38 2.51 20.14 26.11
C ASN A 38 3.35 21.37 26.49
N GLU A 39 3.74 21.50 27.76
CA GLU A 39 4.58 22.60 28.25
C GLU A 39 5.99 22.52 27.67
N ALA A 40 6.60 21.33 27.63
CA ALA A 40 7.88 21.10 26.95
C ALA A 40 7.76 21.43 25.45
N PHE A 41 6.70 20.96 24.81
CA PHE A 41 6.44 21.21 23.38
C PHE A 41 6.28 22.71 23.08
N SER A 42 5.55 23.44 23.93
CA SER A 42 5.36 24.89 23.80
C SER A 42 6.67 25.68 23.97
N ARG A 43 7.63 25.13 24.72
CA ARG A 43 8.99 25.66 24.85
C ARG A 43 9.93 25.23 23.71
N LYS A 44 9.43 24.49 22.73
CA LYS A 44 10.20 23.86 21.63
C LYS A 44 11.24 22.84 22.11
N ASP A 45 11.07 22.33 23.32
CA ASP A 45 11.86 21.22 23.84
C ASP A 45 11.19 19.91 23.43
N TYR A 46 11.35 19.58 22.14
CA TYR A 46 10.65 18.46 21.53
C TYR A 46 11.14 17.10 22.02
N GLU A 47 12.39 16.99 22.46
CA GLU A 47 12.95 15.75 23.00
C GLU A 47 12.33 15.43 24.37
N SER A 48 12.27 16.42 25.27
CA SER A 48 11.56 16.25 26.55
C SER A 48 10.06 16.03 26.35
N ALA A 49 9.45 16.72 25.39
CA ALA A 49 8.05 16.51 25.05
C ALA A 49 7.79 15.08 24.57
N LEU A 50 8.66 14.56 23.69
CA LEU A 50 8.59 13.19 23.17
C LEU A 50 8.64 12.17 24.32
N GLN A 51 9.62 12.26 25.21
CA GLN A 51 9.75 11.35 26.36
C GLN A 51 8.49 11.36 27.25
N LEU A 52 7.90 12.54 27.46
CA LEU A 52 6.69 12.70 28.27
C LEU A 52 5.45 12.13 27.56
N TYR A 53 5.35 12.27 26.23
CA TYR A 53 4.27 11.67 25.46
C TYR A 53 4.41 10.14 25.32
N GLU A 54 5.62 9.62 25.17
CA GLU A 54 5.88 8.16 25.19
C GLU A 54 5.52 7.57 26.56
N LYS A 55 5.87 8.26 27.66
CA LYS A 55 5.43 7.88 29.00
C LYS A 55 3.90 7.87 29.09
N ALA A 56 3.22 8.89 28.57
CA ALA A 56 1.76 8.94 28.54
C ALA A 56 1.16 7.76 27.74
N LEU A 57 1.78 7.38 26.62
CA LEU A 57 1.33 6.25 25.81
C LEU A 57 1.47 4.92 26.56
N LEU A 58 2.58 4.71 27.30
CA LEU A 58 2.80 3.52 28.11
C LEU A 58 1.77 3.40 29.24
N LEU A 59 1.56 4.49 30.00
CA LEU A 59 0.54 4.53 31.06
C LEU A 59 -0.86 4.23 30.52
N TYR A 60 -1.17 4.76 29.34
CA TYR A 60 -2.42 4.46 28.66
C TYR A 60 -2.54 2.98 28.26
N GLN A 61 -1.49 2.37 27.71
CA GLN A 61 -1.48 0.94 27.33
C GLN A 61 -1.64 0.02 28.55
N GLU A 62 -0.94 0.32 29.64
CA GLU A 62 -1.08 -0.40 30.92
C GLU A 62 -2.50 -0.29 31.47
N HIS A 63 -3.08 0.92 31.45
CA HIS A 63 -4.46 1.13 31.87
C HIS A 63 -5.45 0.30 31.03
N VAL A 64 -5.31 0.27 29.70
CA VAL A 64 -6.18 -0.54 28.83
C VAL A 64 -6.03 -2.03 29.15
N ASN A 65 -4.80 -2.54 29.27
CA ASN A 65 -4.52 -3.96 29.52
C ASN A 65 -5.06 -4.42 30.89
N ASN A 66 -4.95 -3.59 31.92
CA ASN A 66 -5.42 -3.90 33.28
C ASN A 66 -6.95 -3.97 33.38
N HIS A 67 -7.69 -3.40 32.43
CA HIS A 67 -9.15 -3.34 32.43
C HIS A 67 -9.81 -4.22 31.36
N GLN A 68 -9.05 -5.06 30.64
CA GLN A 68 -9.59 -6.00 29.63
C GLN A 68 -10.48 -7.14 30.20
N GLY A 69 -10.67 -7.22 31.52
CA GLY A 69 -11.47 -8.28 32.19
C GLY A 69 -12.80 -7.84 32.82
N ILE A 70 -13.19 -6.57 32.75
CA ILE A 70 -14.42 -6.06 33.40
C ILE A 70 -15.41 -5.62 32.31
N ALA A 71 -16.52 -6.35 32.17
CA ALA A 71 -17.60 -5.99 31.24
C ALA A 71 -18.17 -4.59 31.59
N PRO A 72 -18.24 -3.62 30.66
CA PRO A 72 -18.54 -2.26 31.04
C PRO A 72 -20.03 -1.93 30.91
N MET A 73 -20.63 -1.51 32.03
CA MET A 73 -21.75 -0.58 31.97
C MET A 73 -21.18 0.83 31.75
N ALA A 74 -21.58 1.45 30.62
CA ALA A 74 -21.10 2.73 30.03
C ALA A 74 -19.84 2.60 29.17
N SER A 75 -19.96 2.96 27.89
CA SER A 75 -19.04 2.75 26.75
C SER A 75 -17.61 3.30 26.95
N PRO A 76 -16.63 2.49 27.38
CA PRO A 76 -15.24 2.92 27.57
C PRO A 76 -14.45 2.89 26.27
N SER A 77 -15.02 2.32 25.20
CA SER A 77 -14.33 2.16 23.92
C SER A 77 -14.06 3.50 23.24
N PHE A 78 -14.99 4.46 23.22
CA PHE A 78 -14.79 5.71 22.48
C PHE A 78 -13.75 6.64 23.13
N VAL A 79 -13.87 6.88 24.45
CA VAL A 79 -12.98 7.80 25.18
C VAL A 79 -11.54 7.29 25.19
N ALA A 80 -11.35 5.97 25.36
CA ALA A 80 -10.03 5.35 25.30
C ALA A 80 -9.41 5.54 23.91
N THR A 81 -10.13 5.21 22.84
CA THR A 81 -9.62 5.36 21.48
C THR A 81 -9.31 6.82 21.11
N THR A 82 -10.15 7.77 21.54
CA THR A 82 -9.88 9.21 21.37
C THR A 82 -8.60 9.62 22.09
N LEU A 83 -8.40 9.21 23.36
CA LEU A 83 -7.21 9.57 24.14
C LEU A 83 -5.92 9.00 23.51
N SER A 84 -5.97 7.73 23.08
CA SER A 84 -4.88 7.09 22.33
C SER A 84 -4.52 7.89 21.07
N SER A 85 -5.52 8.29 20.29
CA SER A 85 -5.32 9.12 19.09
C SER A 85 -4.59 10.43 19.40
N ILE A 86 -4.97 11.12 20.48
CA ILE A 86 -4.32 12.38 20.90
C ILE A 86 -2.84 12.17 21.18
N VAL A 87 -2.50 11.14 21.95
CA VAL A 87 -1.10 10.89 22.35
C VAL A 87 -0.26 10.54 21.12
N GLN A 88 -0.78 9.68 20.24
CA GLN A 88 -0.12 9.31 18.99
C GLN A 88 0.13 10.55 18.12
N TYR A 89 -0.87 11.41 17.93
CA TYR A 89 -0.70 12.65 17.16
C TYR A 89 0.41 13.56 17.73
N LYS A 90 0.47 13.69 19.06
CA LYS A 90 1.48 14.53 19.73
C LYS A 90 2.89 13.96 19.61
N ILE A 91 3.04 12.64 19.70
CA ILE A 91 4.33 11.97 19.43
C ILE A 91 4.75 12.22 17.98
N GLY A 92 3.83 12.05 17.02
CA GLY A 92 4.09 12.34 15.61
C GLY A 92 4.55 13.78 15.38
N LEU A 93 3.91 14.76 16.04
CA LEU A 93 4.35 16.16 15.99
C LEU A 93 5.75 16.35 16.57
N ALA A 94 6.07 15.73 17.70
CA ALA A 94 7.38 15.84 18.32
C ALA A 94 8.48 15.32 17.38
N TYR A 95 8.30 14.13 16.80
CA TYR A 95 9.21 13.59 15.78
C TYR A 95 9.30 14.50 14.54
N PHE A 96 8.17 15.03 14.06
CA PHE A 96 8.16 15.95 12.91
C PHE A 96 9.04 17.19 13.15
N TYR A 97 8.92 17.82 14.32
CA TYR A 97 9.71 19.00 14.67
C TYR A 97 11.17 18.69 15.04
N LEU A 98 11.47 17.45 15.41
CA LEU A 98 12.84 16.93 15.55
C LEU A 98 13.48 16.55 14.21
N GLU A 99 12.77 16.73 13.09
CA GLU A 99 13.18 16.31 11.75
C GLU A 99 13.38 14.79 11.60
N ARG A 100 12.81 14.01 12.52
CA ARG A 100 12.78 12.55 12.55
C ARG A 100 11.57 12.06 11.75
N TRP A 101 11.57 12.35 10.46
CA TRP A 101 10.38 12.26 9.61
C TRP A 101 9.84 10.84 9.46
N GLU A 102 10.72 9.87 9.22
CA GLU A 102 10.35 8.46 9.08
C GLU A 102 9.72 7.89 10.36
N GLU A 103 10.20 8.38 11.51
CA GLU A 103 9.69 7.98 12.83
C GLU A 103 8.34 8.63 13.13
N ALA A 104 8.04 9.81 12.56
CA ALA A 104 6.76 10.49 12.73
C ALA A 104 5.59 9.79 12.01
N ILE A 105 5.84 9.20 10.83
CA ILE A 105 4.84 8.53 9.98
C ILE A 105 3.92 7.58 10.77
N PRO A 106 4.44 6.54 11.45
CA PRO A 106 3.59 5.53 12.10
C PRO A 106 2.73 6.09 13.23
N PHE A 107 3.10 7.22 13.83
CA PHE A 107 2.32 7.87 14.88
C PHE A 107 1.17 8.71 14.31
N PHE A 108 1.37 9.39 13.18
CA PHE A 108 0.26 10.04 12.49
C PHE A 108 -0.73 9.02 11.91
N GLU A 109 -0.25 7.91 11.34
CA GLU A 109 -1.10 6.80 10.86
C GLU A 109 -1.98 6.26 12.00
N LYS A 110 -1.37 5.89 13.14
CA LYS A 110 -2.11 5.44 14.32
C LYS A 110 -3.11 6.46 14.84
N ALA A 111 -2.76 7.74 14.84
CA ALA A 111 -3.68 8.79 15.27
C ALA A 111 -4.94 8.83 14.39
N ILE A 112 -4.78 8.70 13.06
CA ILE A 112 -5.88 8.64 12.10
C ILE A 112 -6.73 7.39 12.30
N ASP A 113 -6.11 6.24 12.56
CA ASP A 113 -6.83 4.97 12.77
C ASP A 113 -7.64 4.95 14.07
N TYR A 114 -7.14 5.59 15.14
CA TYR A 114 -7.80 5.60 16.45
C TYR A 114 -8.98 6.58 16.56
N ASP A 115 -8.86 7.81 16.09
CA ASP A 115 -10.01 8.73 16.02
C ASP A 115 -10.10 9.36 14.63
N PRO A 116 -10.74 8.63 13.71
CA PRO A 116 -10.82 9.06 12.33
C PRO A 116 -11.72 10.30 12.12
N THR A 117 -12.58 10.62 13.10
CA THR A 117 -13.55 11.73 13.00
C THR A 117 -13.03 13.06 13.52
N GLY A 118 -12.04 13.02 14.41
CA GLY A 118 -11.51 14.18 15.16
C GLY A 118 -10.19 14.76 14.63
N TYR A 119 -9.35 13.98 13.95
CA TYR A 119 -7.95 14.36 13.69
C TYR A 119 -7.60 14.61 12.21
N ALA A 120 -8.37 15.45 11.52
CA ALA A 120 -8.02 15.96 10.18
C ALA A 120 -6.62 16.61 10.13
N ASN A 121 -6.16 17.17 11.27
CA ASN A 121 -4.81 17.69 11.41
C ASN A 121 -3.74 16.60 11.30
N ALA A 122 -3.99 15.38 11.81
CA ALA A 122 -3.05 14.26 11.67
C ALA A 122 -2.92 13.83 10.21
N CYS A 123 -4.05 13.75 9.48
CA CYS A 123 -4.05 13.51 8.04
C CYS A 123 -3.28 14.61 7.28
N THR A 124 -3.48 15.89 7.65
CA THR A 124 -2.75 17.02 7.06
C THR A 124 -1.25 16.96 7.36
N MET A 125 -0.86 16.64 8.59
CA MET A 125 0.54 16.49 8.96
C MET A 125 1.18 15.31 8.24
N LEU A 126 0.50 14.17 8.16
CA LEU A 126 0.97 13.00 7.44
C LEU A 126 1.13 13.31 5.95
N PHE A 127 0.13 13.95 5.32
CA PHE A 127 0.25 14.40 3.93
C PHE A 127 1.46 15.31 3.73
N ASN A 128 1.62 16.36 4.55
CA ASN A 128 2.72 17.31 4.42
C ASN A 128 4.09 16.64 4.65
N LEU A 129 4.16 15.71 5.60
CA LEU A 129 5.36 14.93 5.90
C LEU A 129 5.72 14.03 4.71
N LEU A 130 4.77 13.24 4.20
CA LEU A 130 4.94 12.36 3.06
C LEU A 130 5.32 13.14 1.80
N TRP A 131 4.71 14.31 1.62
CA TRP A 131 5.08 15.27 0.57
C TRP A 131 6.52 15.76 0.72
N LYS A 132 6.94 16.11 1.94
CA LYS A 132 8.29 16.60 2.23
C LYS A 132 9.37 15.55 1.97
N ILE A 133 9.07 14.28 2.20
CA ILE A 133 9.99 13.15 1.92
C ILE A 133 9.87 12.60 0.50
N ASN A 134 9.17 13.31 -0.39
CA ASN A 134 8.92 12.92 -1.78
C ASN A 134 8.19 11.57 -1.93
N SER A 135 7.42 11.16 -0.92
CA SER A 135 6.50 10.02 -0.95
C SER A 135 5.11 10.48 -1.38
N CYS A 136 5.06 11.09 -2.56
CA CYS A 136 3.88 11.69 -3.17
C CYS A 136 2.70 10.72 -3.27
N VAL A 137 2.97 9.46 -3.63
CA VAL A 137 1.95 8.40 -3.74
C VAL A 137 1.33 8.09 -2.39
N GLN A 138 2.15 7.86 -1.35
CA GLN A 138 1.63 7.58 0.00
C GLN A 138 0.84 8.77 0.54
N ALA A 139 1.26 10.01 0.21
CA ALA A 139 0.53 11.22 0.57
C ALA A 139 -0.88 11.21 -0.06
N ILE A 140 -0.98 10.81 -1.34
CA ILE A 140 -2.27 10.66 -2.02
C ILE A 140 -3.09 9.54 -1.42
N ILE A 141 -2.53 8.34 -1.24
CA ILE A 141 -3.23 7.20 -0.63
C ILE A 141 -3.80 7.63 0.73
N THR A 142 -3.05 8.40 1.52
CA THR A 142 -3.49 8.93 2.82
C THR A 142 -4.69 9.88 2.69
N VAL A 143 -4.61 10.88 1.80
CA VAL A 143 -5.69 11.85 1.57
C VAL A 143 -6.94 11.17 1.03
N HIS A 144 -6.71 10.23 0.13
CA HIS A 144 -7.70 9.42 -0.49
C HIS A 144 -8.45 8.55 0.54
N ASP A 145 -7.72 7.80 1.35
CA ASP A 145 -8.28 6.96 2.42
C ASP A 145 -9.09 7.81 3.40
N PHE A 146 -8.60 9.01 3.73
CA PHE A 146 -9.32 9.95 4.57
C PHE A 146 -10.66 10.38 3.94
N LEU A 147 -10.68 10.75 2.66
CA LEU A 147 -11.91 11.13 1.96
C LEU A 147 -12.93 9.99 1.87
N ASN A 148 -12.47 8.76 1.65
CA ASN A 148 -13.35 7.60 1.59
C ASN A 148 -13.96 7.26 2.94
N ARG A 149 -13.15 7.33 4.01
CA ARG A 149 -13.65 7.07 5.36
C ARG A 149 -14.53 8.24 5.85
N PHE A 150 -14.27 9.48 5.41
CA PHE A 150 -14.97 10.70 5.86
C PHE A 150 -15.41 11.62 4.72
N PRO A 151 -16.36 11.20 3.86
CA PRO A 151 -16.76 11.98 2.69
C PRO A 151 -17.34 13.36 3.05
N LYS A 152 -17.91 13.52 4.25
CA LYS A 152 -18.43 14.80 4.75
C LYS A 152 -17.37 15.73 5.35
N LYS A 153 -16.10 15.30 5.42
CA LYS A 153 -14.98 16.05 6.02
C LYS A 153 -13.99 16.59 4.99
N GLU A 154 -14.33 16.54 3.70
CA GLU A 154 -13.54 17.12 2.61
C GLU A 154 -13.06 18.55 2.91
N GLN A 155 -13.93 19.38 3.51
CA GLN A 155 -13.59 20.76 3.89
C GLN A 155 -12.35 20.84 4.80
N ALA A 156 -12.14 19.84 5.67
CA ALA A 156 -11.02 19.82 6.60
C ALA A 156 -9.66 19.60 5.92
N ILE A 157 -9.66 19.00 4.73
CA ILE A 157 -8.45 18.78 3.93
C ILE A 157 -8.41 19.65 2.67
N GLN A 158 -9.29 20.65 2.55
CA GLN A 158 -9.28 21.57 1.39
C GLN A 158 -7.95 22.28 1.13
N PRO A 159 -7.13 22.65 2.15
CA PRO A 159 -5.79 23.16 1.88
C PRO A 159 -4.91 22.15 1.12
N ILE A 160 -5.03 20.87 1.45
CA ILE A 160 -4.32 19.79 0.77
C ILE A 160 -4.83 19.64 -0.67
N LEU A 161 -6.16 19.58 -0.84
CA LEU A 161 -6.77 19.44 -2.17
C LEU A 161 -6.44 20.62 -3.08
N ASN A 162 -6.39 21.84 -2.55
CA ASN A 162 -5.97 23.03 -3.30
C ASN A 162 -4.47 22.98 -3.66
N ASN A 163 -3.61 22.52 -2.75
CA ASN A 163 -2.19 22.31 -3.05
C ASN A 163 -2.01 21.24 -4.13
N LEU A 164 -2.75 20.14 -4.05
CA LEU A 164 -2.76 19.08 -5.07
C LEU A 164 -3.25 19.60 -6.42
N LYS A 165 -4.35 20.37 -6.44
CA LYS A 165 -4.94 20.97 -7.65
C LYS A 165 -4.01 21.95 -8.36
N ASN A 166 -3.20 22.71 -7.61
CA ASN A 166 -2.28 23.70 -8.15
C ASN A 166 -0.87 23.13 -8.43
N SER A 167 -0.62 21.90 -8.00
CA SER A 167 0.64 21.23 -8.24
C SER A 167 0.73 20.83 -9.70
N LYS A 168 1.79 21.26 -10.38
CA LYS A 168 2.13 20.82 -11.75
C LYS A 168 2.49 19.32 -11.81
N HIS A 169 2.60 18.67 -10.65
CA HIS A 169 3.04 17.29 -10.49
C HIS A 169 1.89 16.27 -10.46
N TRP A 170 0.62 16.70 -10.59
CA TRP A 170 -0.52 15.78 -10.53
C TRP A 170 -1.51 15.97 -11.66
N TYR A 171 -1.96 14.82 -12.15
CA TYR A 171 -3.13 14.68 -12.98
C TYR A 171 -3.84 13.45 -12.40
N MET A 172 -4.83 13.60 -11.54
CA MET A 172 -5.86 12.57 -11.35
C MET A 172 -7.16 13.34 -11.53
N ASP A 173 -8.02 12.91 -12.45
CA ASP A 173 -9.26 13.62 -12.74
C ASP A 173 -10.09 13.72 -11.44
N PRO A 174 -10.62 14.90 -11.09
CA PRO A 174 -11.42 15.08 -9.87
C PRO A 174 -12.67 14.18 -9.83
N ARG A 175 -13.09 13.61 -10.97
CA ARG A 175 -14.17 12.63 -11.09
C ARG A 175 -13.76 11.19 -10.73
N ILE A 176 -12.51 10.98 -10.32
CA ILE A 176 -11.97 9.68 -9.93
C ILE A 176 -11.61 9.67 -8.45
N ARG A 177 -11.82 8.52 -7.81
CA ARG A 177 -11.27 8.19 -6.50
C ARG A 177 -10.59 6.83 -6.55
N ILE A 178 -9.70 6.57 -5.61
CA ILE A 178 -9.30 5.19 -5.31
C ILE A 178 -10.43 4.59 -4.43
N VAL A 179 -10.52 3.28 -4.27
CA VAL A 179 -11.53 2.63 -3.44
C VAL A 179 -10.89 1.40 -2.89
N LYS A 180 -10.97 1.23 -1.58
CA LYS A 180 -10.53 0.02 -0.91
C LYS A 180 -11.59 -1.07 -1.11
N LEU A 181 -11.23 -2.15 -1.80
CA LEU A 181 -12.11 -3.31 -2.04
C LEU A 181 -12.06 -4.29 -0.87
N THR A 182 -10.87 -4.53 -0.33
CA THR A 182 -10.62 -5.42 0.81
C THR A 182 -9.60 -4.79 1.76
N GLU A 183 -9.22 -5.46 2.85
CA GLU A 183 -8.21 -4.96 3.81
C GLU A 183 -6.91 -4.49 3.13
N ASP A 184 -6.53 -5.09 2.01
CA ASP A 184 -5.27 -4.79 1.31
C ASP A 184 -5.44 -4.48 -0.19
N ASN A 185 -6.62 -4.69 -0.79
CA ASN A 185 -6.85 -4.44 -2.22
C ASN A 185 -7.52 -3.08 -2.47
N TYR A 186 -7.02 -2.35 -3.47
CA TYR A 186 -7.55 -1.05 -3.89
C TYR A 186 -7.89 -1.08 -5.38
N CYS A 187 -8.80 -0.21 -5.79
CA CYS A 187 -9.22 -0.01 -7.16
C CYS A 187 -9.38 1.49 -7.45
N VAL A 188 -9.37 1.89 -8.70
CA VAL A 188 -9.80 3.23 -9.11
C VAL A 188 -11.29 3.18 -9.49
N GLN A 189 -12.10 4.14 -9.07
CA GLN A 189 -13.55 4.18 -9.32
C GLN A 189 -14.00 5.60 -9.70
N ALA A 190 -14.96 5.69 -10.62
CA ALA A 190 -15.58 6.96 -10.97
C ALA A 190 -16.53 7.44 -9.87
N VAL A 191 -16.43 8.72 -9.48
CA VAL A 191 -17.34 9.37 -8.52
C VAL A 191 -18.53 10.04 -9.19
N ASP A 192 -18.45 10.32 -10.48
CA ASP A 192 -19.49 10.86 -11.35
C ASP A 192 -19.39 10.20 -12.73
N ASP A 193 -20.39 10.42 -13.60
CA ASP A 193 -20.33 9.91 -14.97
C ASP A 193 -19.18 10.59 -15.73
N ILE A 194 -18.31 9.78 -16.35
CA ILE A 194 -17.19 10.23 -17.17
C ILE A 194 -17.53 9.85 -18.62
N PRO A 195 -17.98 10.82 -19.45
CA PRO A 195 -18.18 10.57 -20.85
C PRO A 195 -16.85 10.57 -21.60
N VAL A 196 -16.84 9.94 -22.77
CA VAL A 196 -15.72 10.00 -23.71
C VAL A 196 -15.76 11.37 -24.41
N GLU A 197 -14.99 12.34 -23.91
CA GLU A 197 -15.09 13.75 -24.31
C GLU A 197 -14.08 14.21 -25.39
N GLU A 198 -12.89 13.60 -25.48
CA GLU A 198 -11.82 14.06 -26.38
C GLU A 198 -11.08 12.90 -27.05
N THR A 199 -10.56 13.12 -28.27
CA THR A 199 -9.64 12.21 -28.96
C THR A 199 -8.22 12.79 -28.87
N ILE A 200 -7.30 12.08 -28.23
CA ILE A 200 -5.85 12.34 -28.29
C ILE A 200 -5.23 11.57 -29.44
N GLN A 201 -4.25 12.19 -30.09
CA GLN A 201 -3.43 11.51 -31.09
C GLN A 201 -2.22 10.93 -30.38
N VAL A 202 -2.03 9.63 -30.56
CA VAL A 202 -0.86 8.88 -30.14
C VAL A 202 -0.05 8.58 -31.38
N PHE A 203 1.26 8.74 -31.26
CA PHE A 203 2.19 8.39 -32.32
C PHE A 203 2.92 7.14 -31.89
N ASP A 204 2.91 6.10 -32.72
CA ASP A 204 3.79 4.95 -32.50
C ASP A 204 5.26 5.32 -32.85
N GLU A 205 6.18 4.36 -32.62
CA GLU A 205 7.61 4.55 -32.87
C GLU A 205 7.93 4.82 -34.36
N ASP A 206 7.04 4.40 -35.27
CA ASP A 206 7.13 4.63 -36.71
C ASP A 206 6.42 5.92 -37.16
N GLY A 207 5.83 6.67 -36.22
CA GLY A 207 5.09 7.90 -36.49
C GLY A 207 3.69 7.68 -37.09
N HIS A 208 3.17 6.45 -37.11
CA HIS A 208 1.77 6.22 -37.42
C HIS A 208 0.89 6.75 -36.31
N ARG A 209 -0.30 7.18 -36.73
CA ARG A 209 -1.22 7.97 -35.92
C ARG A 209 -2.37 7.08 -35.47
N GLU A 210 -2.48 6.88 -34.16
CA GLU A 210 -3.65 6.28 -33.55
C GLU A 210 -4.47 7.33 -32.79
N GLU A 211 -5.79 7.31 -32.97
CA GLU A 211 -6.72 8.24 -32.35
C GLU A 211 -7.35 7.59 -31.12
N VAL A 212 -6.87 7.95 -29.92
CA VAL A 212 -7.41 7.40 -28.68
C VAL A 212 -8.38 8.35 -28.02
N LYS A 213 -9.53 7.85 -27.58
CA LYS A 213 -10.63 8.65 -27.03
C LYS A 213 -10.68 8.59 -25.50
N GLY A 214 -11.22 9.64 -24.85
CA GLY A 214 -11.70 9.66 -23.47
C GLY A 214 -10.65 9.97 -22.41
N VAL A 215 -10.19 11.22 -22.36
CA VAL A 215 -9.05 11.59 -21.51
C VAL A 215 -9.49 11.94 -20.09
N THR A 216 -9.35 10.98 -19.19
CA THR A 216 -8.83 11.27 -17.85
C THR A 216 -7.31 11.15 -17.94
N ILE A 217 -6.53 12.11 -17.44
CA ILE A 217 -5.07 11.91 -17.31
C ILE A 217 -4.82 11.47 -15.87
N VAL A 218 -4.40 10.22 -15.68
CA VAL A 218 -3.70 9.83 -14.46
C VAL A 218 -2.20 9.92 -14.74
N LYS A 219 -1.53 10.97 -14.25
CA LYS A 219 -0.07 11.03 -14.24
C LYS A 219 0.41 10.47 -12.93
N ASP A 220 1.19 9.42 -13.04
CA ASP A 220 1.67 8.71 -11.89
C ASP A 220 3.10 9.11 -11.53
N SER A 221 3.42 9.00 -10.24
CA SER A 221 4.79 9.12 -9.77
C SER A 221 5.45 7.76 -9.89
N LEU A 222 6.53 7.71 -10.68
CA LEU A 222 7.42 6.56 -10.73
C LEU A 222 8.02 6.32 -9.34
N LEU A 223 7.72 5.16 -8.76
CA LEU A 223 8.19 4.75 -7.44
C LEU A 223 9.53 4.05 -7.52
N CYS A 224 9.73 3.26 -8.57
CA CYS A 224 10.98 2.61 -8.89
C CYS A 224 11.13 2.50 -10.42
N THR A 225 12.35 2.69 -10.94
CA THR A 225 12.64 2.81 -12.38
C THR A 225 12.75 1.46 -13.10
N ASP A 226 12.98 1.51 -14.41
CA ASP A 226 13.02 0.42 -15.39
C ASP A 226 14.04 -0.70 -15.08
N GLN A 227 14.95 -0.47 -14.13
CA GLN A 227 15.95 -1.44 -13.70
C GLN A 227 15.39 -2.54 -12.77
N PHE A 228 14.10 -2.47 -12.47
CA PHE A 228 13.39 -3.42 -11.63
C PHE A 228 12.59 -4.40 -12.49
N ILE A 229 12.43 -5.65 -12.05
CA ILE A 229 11.71 -6.68 -12.82
C ILE A 229 10.29 -6.22 -13.14
N THR A 230 10.09 -5.78 -14.37
CA THR A 230 8.76 -5.47 -14.91
C THR A 230 8.51 -6.38 -16.12
N GLY A 231 8.15 -7.62 -15.83
CA GLY A 231 7.28 -8.38 -16.72
C GLY A 231 7.89 -9.16 -17.89
N THR A 232 8.93 -8.70 -18.59
CA THR A 232 9.28 -9.26 -19.91
C THR A 232 10.79 -9.35 -20.15
N CYS A 233 11.49 -10.21 -19.41
CA CYS A 233 12.87 -10.56 -19.75
C CYS A 233 12.85 -11.65 -20.82
N THR A 234 13.52 -11.42 -21.95
CA THR A 234 13.49 -12.33 -23.12
C THR A 234 14.57 -13.40 -23.04
N SER A 235 15.56 -13.23 -22.15
CA SER A 235 16.64 -14.18 -21.91
C SER A 235 16.97 -14.39 -20.43
N ASP A 236 17.61 -15.52 -20.14
CA ASP A 236 18.17 -15.82 -18.82
C ASP A 236 19.17 -14.75 -18.36
N GLU A 237 19.93 -14.18 -19.31
CA GLU A 237 20.91 -13.14 -19.04
C GLU A 237 20.26 -11.82 -18.63
N GLU A 238 19.27 -11.34 -19.39
CA GLU A 238 18.49 -10.14 -19.04
C GLU A 238 17.77 -10.29 -17.70
N THR A 239 17.22 -11.48 -17.46
CA THR A 239 16.55 -11.82 -16.20
C THR A 239 17.50 -11.67 -15.02
N MET A 240 18.71 -12.20 -15.16
CA MET A 240 19.75 -12.16 -14.13
C MET A 240 20.30 -10.76 -13.89
N VAL A 241 20.51 -9.97 -14.95
CA VAL A 241 20.90 -8.56 -14.83
C VAL A 241 19.81 -7.76 -14.11
N THR A 242 18.56 -7.86 -14.57
CA THR A 242 17.42 -7.08 -14.02
C THR A 242 17.13 -7.47 -12.58
N MET A 243 17.12 -8.76 -12.25
CA MET A 243 16.96 -9.22 -10.87
C MET A 243 18.15 -8.80 -10.00
N GLY A 244 19.37 -8.86 -10.52
CA GLY A 244 20.56 -8.46 -9.77
C GLY A 244 20.57 -6.98 -9.43
N ILE A 245 20.21 -6.12 -10.40
CA ILE A 245 20.05 -4.69 -10.15
C ILE A 245 18.90 -4.43 -9.16
N THR A 246 17.79 -5.16 -9.28
CA THR A 246 16.67 -5.11 -8.32
C THR A 246 17.15 -5.40 -6.90
N ILE A 247 17.80 -6.55 -6.69
CA ILE A 247 18.29 -7.00 -5.38
C ILE A 247 19.28 -5.99 -4.81
N LYS A 248 20.25 -5.53 -5.62
CA LYS A 248 21.22 -4.51 -5.25
C LYS A 248 20.53 -3.27 -4.68
N HIS A 249 19.59 -2.70 -5.42
CA HIS A 249 18.89 -1.49 -4.98
C HIS A 249 18.05 -1.72 -3.73
N LEU A 250 17.39 -2.88 -3.61
CA LEU A 250 16.61 -3.23 -2.41
C LEU A 250 17.51 -3.40 -1.17
N ILE A 251 18.69 -4.00 -1.32
CA ILE A 251 19.65 -4.14 -0.21
C ILE A 251 20.14 -2.75 0.24
N GLN A 252 20.58 -1.92 -0.70
CA GLN A 252 21.21 -0.62 -0.44
C GLN A 252 20.21 0.44 0.05
N ASN A 253 18.95 0.35 -0.39
CA ASN A 253 17.90 1.33 -0.08
C ASN A 253 16.71 0.70 0.67
N TYR A 254 16.98 -0.33 1.48
CA TYR A 254 15.97 -1.15 2.15
C TYR A 254 14.85 -0.34 2.81
N LYS A 255 15.16 0.60 3.70
CA LYS A 255 14.14 1.40 4.41
C LYS A 255 13.30 2.26 3.45
N LYS A 256 13.93 2.80 2.40
CA LYS A 256 13.26 3.62 1.39
C LYS A 256 12.24 2.76 0.63
N PHE A 257 12.66 1.62 0.08
CA PHE A 257 11.77 0.73 -0.66
C PHE A 257 10.73 0.07 0.24
N GLN A 258 11.09 -0.30 1.46
CA GLN A 258 10.14 -0.81 2.44
C GLN A 258 9.00 0.18 2.69
N ASN A 259 9.30 1.48 2.80
CA ASN A 259 8.30 2.53 2.98
C ASN A 259 7.52 2.82 1.69
N VAL A 260 8.19 2.90 0.54
CA VAL A 260 7.57 3.25 -0.75
C VAL A 260 6.66 2.14 -1.27
N LEU A 261 7.09 0.89 -1.13
CA LEU A 261 6.33 -0.29 -1.54
C LEU A 261 5.36 -0.76 -0.44
N ARG A 262 5.34 -0.05 0.69
CA ARG A 262 4.37 -0.31 1.76
C ARG A 262 2.98 0.00 1.25
N GLY A 263 2.08 -0.98 1.32
CA GLY A 263 0.70 -0.81 0.85
C GLY A 263 0.47 -1.04 -0.64
N LEU A 264 1.53 -1.24 -1.45
CA LEU A 264 1.41 -1.60 -2.88
C LEU A 264 1.28 -3.11 -3.11
N HIS A 265 0.70 -3.83 -2.15
CA HIS A 265 0.41 -5.24 -2.37
C HIS A 265 -1.09 -5.47 -2.18
N PRO A 266 -1.86 -5.67 -3.26
CA PRO A 266 -3.30 -5.94 -3.19
C PRO A 266 -3.66 -7.31 -2.58
N ARG A 267 -2.67 -8.06 -2.11
CA ARG A 267 -2.78 -9.42 -1.58
C ARG A 267 -1.74 -9.60 -0.49
N LYS A 268 -2.03 -10.33 0.57
CA LYS A 268 -0.92 -10.91 1.33
C LYS A 268 -0.23 -11.89 0.38
N ILE A 269 1.10 -11.94 0.35
CA ILE A 269 1.81 -13.07 -0.30
C ILE A 269 1.22 -14.40 0.16
N GLU A 270 0.75 -14.45 1.39
CA GLU A 270 0.02 -15.56 2.02
C GLU A 270 -1.28 -15.97 1.29
N GLN A 271 -1.88 -15.09 0.48
CA GLN A 271 -3.06 -15.34 -0.35
C GLN A 271 -2.70 -15.69 -1.80
N ALA A 272 -1.45 -15.48 -2.22
CA ALA A 272 -1.00 -15.98 -3.50
C ALA A 272 -1.03 -17.53 -3.47
N PRO A 273 -1.27 -18.18 -4.63
CA PRO A 273 -1.19 -19.63 -4.69
C PRO A 273 0.15 -20.13 -4.14
N VAL A 274 0.12 -21.14 -3.27
CA VAL A 274 1.33 -21.68 -2.60
C VAL A 274 2.42 -21.99 -3.64
N LYS A 275 2.03 -22.64 -4.74
CA LYS A 275 2.93 -22.97 -5.85
C LYS A 275 3.61 -21.71 -6.44
N PHE A 276 2.86 -20.64 -6.67
CA PHE A 276 3.41 -19.38 -7.19
C PHE A 276 4.48 -18.81 -6.25
N VAL A 277 4.21 -18.82 -4.94
CA VAL A 277 5.16 -18.33 -3.93
C VAL A 277 6.41 -19.22 -3.87
N GLU A 278 6.25 -20.53 -3.94
CA GLU A 278 7.36 -21.50 -3.96
C GLU A 278 8.23 -21.34 -5.20
N ASP A 279 7.62 -21.24 -6.38
CA ASP A 279 8.30 -21.03 -7.65
C ASP A 279 9.06 -19.69 -7.64
N TRP A 280 8.43 -18.62 -7.13
CA TRP A 280 9.09 -17.32 -6.98
C TRP A 280 10.25 -17.35 -5.99
N LYS A 281 10.09 -18.03 -4.84
CA LYS A 281 11.17 -18.23 -3.87
C LYS A 281 12.36 -18.93 -4.51
N LYS A 282 12.12 -20.02 -5.22
CA LYS A 282 13.16 -20.76 -5.93
C LYS A 282 13.88 -19.87 -6.94
N PHE A 283 13.13 -19.18 -7.79
CA PHE A 283 13.65 -18.25 -8.78
C PHE A 283 14.52 -17.16 -8.14
N PHE A 284 14.02 -16.50 -7.08
CA PHE A 284 14.78 -15.47 -6.35
C PHE A 284 16.12 -15.98 -5.84
N PHE A 285 16.18 -17.17 -5.23
CA PHE A 285 17.43 -17.73 -4.70
C PHE A 285 18.40 -18.16 -5.80
N GLU A 286 17.89 -18.67 -6.93
CA GLU A 286 18.71 -18.98 -8.11
C GLU A 286 19.36 -17.71 -8.66
N GLN A 287 18.59 -16.62 -8.78
CA GLN A 287 19.11 -15.33 -9.22
C GLN A 287 20.09 -14.71 -8.22
N LEU A 288 19.80 -14.77 -6.92
CA LEU A 288 20.72 -14.30 -5.88
C LEU A 288 22.08 -15.01 -5.97
N LYS A 289 22.07 -16.31 -6.25
CA LYS A 289 23.29 -17.11 -6.48
C LYS A 289 24.05 -16.66 -7.73
N LEU A 290 23.35 -16.42 -8.84
CA LEU A 290 23.97 -15.94 -10.08
C LEU A 290 24.60 -14.54 -9.89
N VAL A 291 23.91 -13.64 -9.19
CA VAL A 291 24.44 -12.31 -8.84
C VAL A 291 25.74 -12.43 -8.06
N LYS A 292 25.78 -13.27 -7.02
CA LYS A 292 27.00 -13.56 -6.25
C LYS A 292 28.16 -14.05 -7.11
N GLN A 293 27.89 -14.93 -8.08
CA GLN A 293 28.92 -15.49 -8.95
C GLN A 293 29.50 -14.46 -9.93
N ASN A 294 28.77 -13.36 -10.19
CA ASN A 294 29.15 -12.33 -11.15
C ASN A 294 29.63 -11.02 -10.48
N LEU A 295 29.73 -10.97 -9.15
CA LEU A 295 30.28 -9.82 -8.43
C LEU A 295 31.74 -9.56 -8.86
N GLY A 296 32.04 -8.31 -9.22
CA GLY A 296 33.37 -7.90 -9.70
C GLY A 296 33.71 -8.37 -11.12
N VAL A 297 32.78 -9.04 -11.80
CA VAL A 297 32.89 -9.41 -13.22
C VAL A 297 32.00 -8.52 -14.07
N ARG A 298 30.76 -8.28 -13.61
CA ARG A 298 29.75 -7.48 -14.28
C ARG A 298 29.69 -6.06 -13.73
N GLU A 299 29.60 -5.07 -14.62
CA GLU A 299 29.56 -3.64 -14.28
C GLU A 299 28.24 -3.26 -13.59
N GLU A 300 27.15 -3.95 -13.93
CA GLU A 300 25.81 -3.72 -13.37
C GLU A 300 25.77 -3.96 -11.86
N PHE A 301 26.65 -4.84 -11.37
CA PHE A 301 26.80 -5.19 -9.95
C PHE A 301 27.91 -4.40 -9.25
N GLU A 302 28.51 -3.39 -9.89
CA GLU A 302 29.47 -2.50 -9.23
C GLU A 302 28.87 -1.86 -7.97
N ASN A 303 29.68 -1.73 -6.92
CA ASN A 303 29.27 -1.22 -5.60
C ASN A 303 28.33 -2.15 -4.82
N LEU A 304 28.01 -3.36 -5.30
CA LEU A 304 27.44 -4.42 -4.47
C LEU A 304 28.58 -5.32 -3.98
N SER A 305 28.75 -5.41 -2.68
CA SER A 305 29.77 -6.25 -2.05
C SER A 305 29.22 -7.63 -1.67
N LEU A 306 30.12 -8.62 -1.61
CA LEU A 306 29.76 -9.95 -1.09
C LEU A 306 29.29 -9.87 0.37
N GLU A 307 29.91 -9.00 1.17
CA GLU A 307 29.54 -8.76 2.58
C GLU A 307 28.09 -8.28 2.73
N GLU A 308 27.61 -7.41 1.83
CA GLU A 308 26.22 -6.95 1.84
C GLU A 308 25.22 -8.09 1.57
N ILE A 309 25.55 -9.00 0.65
CA ILE A 309 24.70 -10.15 0.34
C ILE A 309 24.75 -11.16 1.49
N GLU A 310 25.93 -11.46 2.04
CA GLU A 310 26.07 -12.34 3.20
C GLU A 310 25.35 -11.78 4.43
N HIS A 311 25.38 -10.46 4.61
CA HIS A 311 24.64 -9.80 5.67
C HIS A 311 23.12 -9.94 5.47
N LEU A 312 22.61 -9.77 4.24
CA LEU A 312 21.21 -10.03 3.91
C LEU A 312 20.81 -11.48 4.27
N GLU A 313 21.62 -12.46 3.87
CA GLU A 313 21.33 -13.88 4.15
C GLU A 313 21.45 -14.25 5.64
N SER A 314 22.28 -13.54 6.39
CA SER A 314 22.41 -13.73 7.84
C SER A 314 21.21 -13.22 8.64
N ASP A 315 20.36 -12.39 8.04
CA ASP A 315 19.16 -11.81 8.64
C ASP A 315 17.89 -12.37 7.94
N PRO A 316 17.27 -13.43 8.49
CA PRO A 316 16.10 -14.05 7.88
C PRO A 316 14.90 -13.11 7.72
N GLN A 317 14.73 -12.15 8.63
CA GLN A 317 13.60 -11.21 8.55
C GLN A 317 13.80 -10.23 7.40
N ARG A 318 15.01 -9.69 7.27
CA ARG A 318 15.35 -8.80 6.16
C ARG A 318 15.32 -9.52 4.82
N LEU A 319 15.80 -10.76 4.75
CA LEU A 319 15.76 -11.60 3.55
C LEU A 319 14.32 -11.84 3.09
N GLU A 320 13.42 -12.24 3.99
CA GLU A 320 12.00 -12.44 3.66
C GLU A 320 11.34 -11.13 3.21
N GLU A 321 11.69 -9.99 3.81
CA GLU A 321 11.15 -8.70 3.40
C GLU A 321 11.67 -8.25 2.02
N VAL A 322 12.95 -8.49 1.69
CA VAL A 322 13.49 -8.24 0.35
C VAL A 322 12.80 -9.12 -0.69
N LEU A 323 12.61 -10.40 -0.38
CA LEU A 323 11.82 -11.30 -1.22
C LEU A 323 10.39 -10.78 -1.39
N ARG A 324 9.73 -10.34 -0.32
CA ARG A 324 8.39 -9.76 -0.38
C ARG A 324 8.35 -8.55 -1.32
N MET A 325 9.35 -7.66 -1.22
CA MET A 325 9.45 -6.48 -2.08
C MET A 325 9.70 -6.84 -3.55
N THR A 326 10.49 -7.88 -3.86
CA THR A 326 10.65 -8.32 -5.27
C THR A 326 9.34 -8.84 -5.85
N MET A 327 8.52 -9.54 -5.05
CA MET A 327 7.16 -9.93 -5.47
C MET A 327 6.25 -8.72 -5.68
N VAL A 328 6.27 -7.74 -4.77
CA VAL A 328 5.50 -6.49 -4.95
C VAL A 328 5.85 -5.86 -6.29
N ILE A 329 7.14 -5.70 -6.56
CA ILE A 329 7.64 -5.12 -7.81
C ILE A 329 7.16 -5.93 -9.02
N LYS A 330 7.31 -7.26 -8.98
CA LYS A 330 6.87 -8.14 -10.09
C LYS A 330 5.39 -8.01 -10.40
N LEU A 331 4.55 -7.96 -9.37
CA LEU A 331 3.09 -7.98 -9.50
C LEU A 331 2.50 -6.61 -9.88
N ASN A 332 3.28 -5.54 -9.69
CA ASN A 332 2.83 -4.16 -9.85
C ASN A 332 3.65 -3.36 -10.89
N GLY A 333 4.68 -3.98 -11.44
CA GLY A 333 5.58 -3.38 -12.42
C GLY A 333 4.92 -3.25 -13.78
N PHE A 334 5.05 -2.08 -14.38
CA PHE A 334 4.72 -1.81 -15.77
C PHE A 334 6.02 -1.61 -16.56
N VAL A 335 5.94 -1.64 -17.89
CA VAL A 335 7.07 -1.15 -18.72
C VAL A 335 7.45 0.25 -18.23
N GLY A 336 8.71 0.40 -17.84
CA GLY A 336 9.24 1.64 -17.26
C GLY A 336 9.21 1.73 -15.73
N GLY A 337 8.89 0.65 -14.99
CA GLY A 337 8.96 0.60 -13.52
C GLY A 337 7.63 0.48 -12.77
N VAL A 338 7.62 0.77 -11.46
CA VAL A 338 6.43 0.68 -10.60
C VAL A 338 5.83 2.07 -10.41
N TYR A 339 4.54 2.19 -10.68
CA TYR A 339 3.81 3.45 -10.75
C TYR A 339 2.65 3.41 -9.74
N GLY A 340 2.71 4.22 -8.68
CA GLY A 340 1.88 4.03 -7.50
C GLY A 340 0.35 4.06 -7.70
N LEU A 341 -0.15 4.97 -8.55
CA LEU A 341 -1.58 5.05 -8.91
C LEU A 341 -1.99 3.98 -9.94
N ALA A 342 -1.13 3.66 -10.90
CA ALA A 342 -1.35 2.65 -11.92
C ALA A 342 -1.47 1.25 -11.29
N CYS A 343 -0.70 0.99 -10.22
CA CYS A 343 -0.82 -0.21 -9.40
C CYS A 343 -2.20 -0.36 -8.72
N MET A 344 -3.00 0.71 -8.66
CA MET A 344 -4.36 0.68 -8.10
C MET A 344 -5.43 0.39 -9.14
N PHE A 345 -5.13 0.38 -10.44
CA PHE A 345 -6.09 -0.07 -11.45
C PHE A 345 -6.17 -1.59 -11.36
N ASN A 346 -7.39 -2.14 -11.37
CA ASN A 346 -7.54 -3.60 -11.40
C ASN A 346 -7.55 -4.14 -12.83
N HIS A 347 -7.37 -5.44 -12.96
CA HIS A 347 -7.52 -6.12 -14.23
C HIS A 347 -9.01 -6.32 -14.61
N SER A 348 -9.32 -6.20 -15.90
CA SER A 348 -10.53 -6.75 -16.52
C SER A 348 -10.19 -7.21 -17.94
N CYS A 349 -10.67 -8.37 -18.37
CA CYS A 349 -10.53 -8.81 -19.77
C CYS A 349 -11.50 -8.11 -20.73
N GLU A 350 -12.33 -7.22 -20.18
CA GLU A 350 -13.15 -6.24 -20.90
C GLU A 350 -12.92 -4.86 -20.29
N GLU A 351 -11.66 -4.45 -20.27
CA GLU A 351 -11.18 -3.19 -19.74
C GLU A 351 -11.97 -1.98 -20.25
N ASN A 352 -11.95 -0.93 -19.44
CA ASN A 352 -12.56 0.36 -19.77
C ASN A 352 -11.54 1.50 -19.69
N CYS A 353 -10.28 1.17 -19.42
CA CYS A 353 -9.14 2.06 -19.44
C CYS A 353 -7.97 1.42 -20.20
N GLU A 354 -7.09 2.26 -20.73
CA GLU A 354 -5.90 1.87 -21.48
C GLU A 354 -4.72 2.76 -21.08
N LYS A 355 -3.52 2.18 -21.02
CA LYS A 355 -2.28 2.93 -20.78
C LYS A 355 -1.68 3.37 -22.11
N ILE A 356 -1.40 4.66 -22.23
CA ILE A 356 -0.79 5.29 -23.39
C ILE A 356 0.31 6.21 -22.90
N ASP A 357 1.55 5.94 -23.30
CA ASP A 357 2.73 6.64 -22.82
C ASP A 357 2.75 6.69 -21.27
N GLU A 358 2.84 7.89 -20.70
CA GLU A 358 2.77 8.17 -19.26
C GLU A 358 1.35 8.40 -18.73
N LYS A 359 0.30 7.99 -19.46
CA LYS A 359 -1.11 8.31 -19.14
C LYS A 359 -1.97 7.06 -19.13
N ILE A 360 -3.03 7.09 -18.34
CA ILE A 360 -4.13 6.10 -18.40
C ILE A 360 -5.39 6.84 -18.81
N VAL A 361 -6.06 6.41 -19.87
CA VAL A 361 -7.27 7.03 -20.44
C VAL A 361 -8.45 6.06 -20.41
N THR A 362 -9.68 6.57 -20.43
CA THR A 362 -10.90 5.76 -20.46
C THR A 362 -11.31 5.45 -21.89
N THR A 363 -11.48 4.18 -22.26
CA THR A 363 -11.83 3.77 -23.63
C THR A 363 -13.33 3.69 -23.90
N LYS A 364 -14.15 3.82 -22.85
CA LYS A 364 -15.62 3.71 -22.86
C LYS A 364 -16.22 4.75 -21.92
N ASN A 365 -17.50 5.09 -22.09
CA ASN A 365 -18.22 5.90 -21.11
C ASN A 365 -18.25 5.17 -19.77
N ILE A 366 -17.77 5.82 -18.72
CA ILE A 366 -17.73 5.27 -17.36
C ILE A 366 -18.87 5.87 -16.58
N LYS A 367 -19.70 5.03 -15.94
CA LYS A 367 -20.76 5.52 -15.06
C LYS A 367 -20.22 5.74 -13.67
N LYS A 368 -20.86 6.64 -12.93
CA LYS A 368 -20.65 6.80 -11.50
C LYS A 368 -20.72 5.44 -10.79
N GLY A 369 -19.67 5.10 -10.06
CA GLY A 369 -19.56 3.84 -9.33
C GLY A 369 -18.93 2.69 -10.12
N ASP A 370 -18.64 2.86 -11.41
CA ASP A 370 -17.89 1.85 -12.17
C ASP A 370 -16.42 1.85 -11.73
N TYR A 371 -15.86 0.65 -11.62
CA TYR A 371 -14.42 0.46 -11.42
C TYR A 371 -13.68 0.69 -12.72
N LEU A 372 -12.54 1.35 -12.63
CA LEU A 372 -11.63 1.59 -13.73
C LEU A 372 -10.61 0.45 -13.76
N CYS A 373 -10.57 -0.25 -14.89
CA CYS A 373 -9.77 -1.44 -15.07
C CYS A 373 -8.91 -1.34 -16.32
N LEU A 374 -7.68 -1.86 -16.23
CA LEU A 374 -6.76 -2.07 -17.34
C LEU A 374 -6.81 -3.53 -17.80
N ASN A 375 -6.41 -3.81 -19.03
CA ASN A 375 -6.00 -5.14 -19.44
C ASN A 375 -4.50 -5.28 -19.15
N TYR A 376 -4.13 -6.27 -18.33
CA TYR A 376 -2.74 -6.48 -17.92
C TYR A 376 -1.94 -7.27 -18.94
N MET A 377 -2.64 -7.99 -19.83
CA MET A 377 -2.02 -8.86 -20.82
C MET A 377 -1.59 -8.06 -22.04
N GLY A 378 -2.34 -7.00 -22.39
CA GLY A 378 -2.10 -6.22 -23.61
C GLY A 378 -2.54 -6.94 -24.90
N PHE A 379 -3.02 -8.18 -24.81
CA PHE A 379 -3.55 -8.97 -25.92
C PHE A 379 -4.88 -9.63 -25.52
N ASP A 380 -5.56 -10.22 -26.51
CA ASP A 380 -6.77 -11.01 -26.31
C ASP A 380 -6.55 -12.48 -26.64
N ASP A 381 -7.20 -13.36 -25.88
CA ASP A 381 -7.05 -14.81 -26.03
C ASP A 381 -8.27 -15.57 -25.44
N LYS A 382 -8.29 -16.90 -25.56
CA LYS A 382 -9.26 -17.81 -24.95
C LYS A 382 -9.26 -17.68 -23.43
N LEU A 383 -10.41 -17.96 -22.82
CA LEU A 383 -10.62 -17.87 -21.38
C LEU A 383 -9.57 -18.64 -20.57
N ALA A 384 -9.26 -19.88 -20.99
CA ALA A 384 -8.27 -20.73 -20.32
C ALA A 384 -6.88 -20.08 -20.31
N ASN A 385 -6.41 -19.61 -21.47
CA ASN A 385 -5.09 -19.00 -21.63
C ASN A 385 -4.98 -17.69 -20.84
N ARG A 386 -6.01 -16.83 -20.91
CA ARG A 386 -6.05 -15.59 -20.11
C ARG A 386 -5.95 -15.87 -18.61
N ARG A 387 -6.73 -16.82 -18.09
CA ARG A 387 -6.67 -17.17 -16.65
C ARG A 387 -5.35 -17.83 -16.27
N LYS A 388 -4.76 -18.67 -17.13
CA LYS A 388 -3.42 -19.24 -16.93
C LYS A 388 -2.38 -18.12 -16.84
N TYR A 389 -2.33 -17.22 -17.82
CA TYR A 389 -1.38 -16.11 -17.84
C TYR A 389 -1.51 -15.22 -16.60
N LEU A 390 -2.72 -14.81 -16.23
CA LEU A 390 -2.92 -13.97 -15.03
C LEU A 390 -2.56 -14.71 -13.73
N LEU A 391 -2.74 -16.02 -13.68
CA LEU A 391 -2.33 -16.83 -12.53
C LEU A 391 -0.80 -16.93 -12.44
N GLU A 392 -0.13 -17.15 -13.56
CA GLU A 392 1.32 -17.35 -13.65
C GLU A 392 2.13 -16.05 -13.53
N HIS A 393 1.58 -14.93 -14.00
CA HIS A 393 2.27 -13.63 -14.00
C HIS A 393 1.81 -12.70 -12.88
N PHE A 394 0.56 -12.82 -12.42
CA PHE A 394 -0.06 -11.92 -11.44
C PHE A 394 -0.66 -12.62 -10.22
N ALA A 395 -0.52 -13.94 -10.11
CA ALA A 395 -0.97 -14.74 -8.97
C ALA A 395 -2.49 -14.64 -8.70
N PHE A 396 -3.32 -14.48 -9.74
CA PHE A 396 -4.78 -14.48 -9.59
C PHE A 396 -5.54 -15.08 -10.76
N GLU A 397 -6.75 -15.56 -10.45
CA GLU A 397 -7.72 -15.95 -11.47
C GLU A 397 -8.71 -14.79 -11.70
N CYS A 398 -8.90 -14.43 -12.97
CA CYS A 398 -9.80 -13.33 -13.32
C CYS A 398 -11.28 -13.72 -13.22
N GLU A 399 -12.04 -12.92 -12.47
CA GLU A 399 -13.49 -13.05 -12.31
C GLU A 399 -14.26 -11.89 -12.94
N CYS A 400 -13.65 -11.18 -13.90
CA CYS A 400 -14.31 -10.06 -14.56
C CYS A 400 -15.60 -10.49 -15.30
N PRO A 401 -16.52 -9.56 -15.62
CA PRO A 401 -17.81 -9.96 -16.16
C PRO A 401 -17.70 -10.65 -17.53
N ARG A 402 -16.66 -10.38 -18.34
CA ARG A 402 -16.34 -11.17 -19.54
C ARG A 402 -16.06 -12.63 -19.21
N CYS A 403 -15.11 -12.90 -18.31
CA CYS A 403 -14.77 -14.27 -17.88
C CYS A 403 -15.99 -15.00 -17.34
N GLN A 404 -16.82 -14.33 -16.52
CA GLN A 404 -18.03 -14.94 -15.97
C GLN A 404 -19.03 -15.31 -17.07
N ARG A 405 -19.24 -14.46 -18.08
CA ARG A 405 -20.12 -14.77 -19.22
C ARG A 405 -19.62 -15.97 -20.02
N GLU A 406 -18.32 -16.06 -20.28
CA GLU A 406 -17.71 -17.16 -21.02
C GLU A 406 -17.81 -18.49 -20.24
N ILE A 407 -17.57 -18.46 -18.93
CA ILE A 407 -17.79 -19.62 -18.04
C ILE A 407 -19.25 -20.08 -18.10
N MET A 408 -20.20 -19.13 -18.01
CA MET A 408 -21.63 -19.44 -18.11
C MET A 408 -22.04 -19.96 -19.49
N ALA A 409 -21.30 -19.59 -20.55
CA ALA A 409 -21.51 -20.08 -21.91
C ALA A 409 -20.90 -21.47 -22.14
N GLY A 410 -20.15 -22.03 -21.19
CA GLY A 410 -19.54 -23.35 -21.26
C GLY A 410 -18.17 -23.37 -21.94
N GLU A 411 -17.48 -22.23 -22.02
CA GLU A 411 -16.09 -22.18 -22.50
C GLU A 411 -15.17 -23.02 -21.61
N SER A 412 -14.19 -23.68 -22.25
CA SER A 412 -13.23 -24.53 -21.54
C SER A 412 -12.33 -23.71 -20.61
N LEU A 413 -12.05 -24.25 -19.43
CA LEU A 413 -11.02 -23.75 -18.50
C LEU A 413 -9.70 -24.51 -18.65
N ILE A 414 -9.67 -25.55 -19.48
CA ILE A 414 -8.48 -26.34 -19.76
C ILE A 414 -7.75 -25.69 -20.92
N VAL A 415 -6.46 -25.39 -20.70
CA VAL A 415 -5.55 -24.90 -21.73
C VAL A 415 -5.27 -26.03 -22.70
N ASP A 416 -5.45 -25.77 -23.99
CA ASP A 416 -5.11 -26.72 -25.04
C ASP A 416 -3.58 -26.78 -25.16
N PRO A 417 -2.94 -27.96 -25.05
CA PRO A 417 -1.50 -28.08 -25.25
C PRO A 417 -1.04 -27.60 -26.64
N GLU A 418 -1.91 -27.60 -27.64
CA GLU A 418 -1.61 -27.07 -28.98
C GLU A 418 -1.64 -25.53 -29.03
N ASP A 419 -2.39 -24.88 -28.14
CA ASP A 419 -2.44 -23.41 -28.01
C ASP A 419 -1.34 -22.88 -27.07
N ASP A 420 -0.64 -23.74 -26.32
CA ASP A 420 0.45 -23.36 -25.39
C ASP A 420 1.75 -22.98 -26.11
N ILE A 421 1.71 -22.94 -27.44
CA ILE A 421 2.70 -22.28 -28.29
C ILE A 421 2.31 -20.80 -28.36
N MET A 422 2.41 -20.10 -27.22
CA MET A 422 2.64 -18.67 -27.31
C MET A 422 4.00 -18.57 -27.99
N GLU A 423 4.00 -18.30 -29.30
CA GLU A 423 5.21 -17.96 -30.04
C GLU A 423 5.93 -16.90 -29.20
N ASP A 424 7.09 -17.25 -28.64
CA ASP A 424 8.10 -16.27 -28.26
C ASP A 424 8.14 -15.30 -29.44
N GLU A 425 7.81 -14.02 -29.22
CA GLU A 425 7.69 -13.00 -30.26
C GLU A 425 8.78 -13.25 -31.32
N GLU A 426 8.40 -13.68 -32.52
CA GLU A 426 9.37 -13.86 -33.59
C GLU A 426 10.08 -12.52 -33.77
N GLU A 427 11.36 -12.48 -33.41
CA GLU A 427 12.24 -11.36 -33.69
C GLU A 427 12.05 -10.95 -35.15
N ILE A 428 11.57 -9.73 -35.38
CA ILE A 428 11.81 -9.08 -36.67
C ILE A 428 13.31 -8.79 -36.70
N VAL A 429 14.09 -9.79 -37.09
CA VAL A 429 15.51 -9.61 -37.42
C VAL A 429 15.54 -8.82 -38.73
N VAL A 430 15.59 -7.49 -38.62
CA VAL A 430 15.96 -6.65 -39.75
C VAL A 430 17.41 -6.98 -40.08
N THR A 431 17.63 -7.74 -41.15
CA THR A 431 18.98 -7.99 -41.63
C THR A 431 19.48 -6.78 -42.42
N GLU A 432 20.79 -6.55 -42.47
CA GLU A 432 21.41 -5.48 -43.28
C GLU A 432 21.04 -5.55 -44.78
N HIS A 433 20.34 -6.59 -45.23
CA HIS A 433 19.85 -6.72 -46.59
C HIS A 433 18.52 -5.98 -46.84
N ASP A 434 17.80 -5.54 -45.80
CA ASP A 434 16.51 -4.86 -45.89
C ASP A 434 16.63 -3.32 -45.93
N VAL A 435 17.86 -2.79 -45.89
CA VAL A 435 18.18 -1.34 -45.98
C VAL A 435 18.94 -1.00 -47.28
N GLN A 436 18.68 -1.71 -48.39
CA GLN A 436 19.21 -1.34 -49.71
C GLN A 436 18.17 -0.75 -50.66
#